data_AF-A0A1I6KCZ6-F1
#
_entry.id   AF-A0A1I6KCZ6-F1
#
_cell.length_a   1.000
_cell.length_b   1.000
_cell.length_c   1.000
_cell.angle_alpha   90.00
_cell.angle_beta   90.00
_cell.angle_gamma   90.00
#
_symmetry.space_group_name_H-M   'P 1'
#
loop_
_entity.id
_entity.type
_entity.pdbx_description
1 polymer ?
#
loop_
_entity_poly.entity_id
_entity_poly.type
_entity_poly.pdbx_seq_one_letter_code
_entity_poly.pdbx_strand_id
1 'polypeptide(L)'
;MKNLKIIAGLLIVSFFISCAETPKEAEETSTEATPITPESSSIKVLNFATFHMGYTSDAHTMDFDENNEKNKDSIHQIAKMLSAFKPTVIIVETVPEYNETLQKNYATYLEAPETNFEEPNEVELLAFELGRLAGVKRIYGVDHKMEYNYAIGSEITNAIDSVTYNAFMKNPFESVPGQNIFEEGISLYEKLARMNHPKILDLLITANADMLTYVGTENGFEGADEAAKYYQRNLRIYSNLNRLKLDSTERVFIISGGSHTAFLREFMRRDAKYDMVDTFEYLK
;
A
#
# COMPACT_ATOMS: atom_id res chain seq x y z
N MET A 1 52.03 9.84 35.08
CA MET A 1 52.05 8.67 34.18
C MET A 1 50.72 7.93 34.24
N LYS A 2 49.82 8.20 33.30
CA LYS A 2 48.91 7.25 32.63
C LYS A 2 48.08 8.06 31.63
N ASN A 3 48.08 7.57 30.40
CA ASN A 3 47.85 8.32 29.17
C ASN A 3 46.37 8.51 28.86
N LEU A 4 46.01 9.74 28.48
CA LEU A 4 44.76 10.12 27.85
C LEU A 4 44.87 9.85 26.34
N LYS A 5 44.05 8.96 25.79
CA LYS A 5 43.93 8.77 24.33
C LYS A 5 42.73 9.57 23.83
N ILE A 6 43.02 10.71 23.21
CA ILE A 6 42.08 11.46 22.37
C ILE A 6 42.17 10.84 20.97
N ILE A 7 41.06 10.31 20.45
CA ILE A 7 40.93 9.92 19.05
C ILE A 7 40.16 11.05 18.37
N ALA A 8 40.91 11.92 17.68
CA ALA A 8 40.37 12.88 16.73
C ALA A 8 40.27 12.19 15.37
N GLY A 9 39.04 11.97 14.89
CA GLY A 9 38.77 11.44 13.55
C GLY A 9 38.71 12.57 12.52
N LEU A 10 39.61 12.50 11.54
CA LEU A 10 39.81 13.45 10.44
C LEU A 10 38.53 13.74 9.62
N LEU A 11 38.25 15.03 9.44
CA LEU A 11 37.41 15.57 8.37
C LEU A 11 38.28 15.67 7.10
N ILE A 12 38.06 14.79 6.12
CA ILE A 12 38.68 14.91 4.79
C ILE A 12 37.77 15.76 3.92
N VAL A 13 38.09 17.06 3.82
CA VAL A 13 37.53 17.95 2.80
C VAL A 13 38.51 17.94 1.63
N SER A 14 38.16 17.22 0.56
CA SER A 14 38.92 17.23 -0.68
C SER A 14 38.43 18.36 -1.58
N PHE A 15 39.05 19.54 -1.48
CA PHE A 15 38.98 20.58 -2.50
C PHE A 15 39.89 20.18 -3.67
N PHE A 16 39.31 19.81 -4.81
CA PHE A 16 40.08 19.74 -6.06
C PHE A 16 40.14 21.12 -6.69
N ILE A 17 41.31 21.75 -6.60
CA ILE A 17 41.67 22.95 -7.36
C ILE A 17 42.25 22.51 -8.71
N SER A 18 41.63 23.07 -9.75
CA SER A 18 42.05 23.30 -11.14
C SER A 18 43.50 23.01 -11.51
N CYS A 19 43.67 22.25 -12.61
CA CYS A 19 44.69 22.54 -13.62
C CYS A 19 43.97 22.79 -14.95
N ALA A 20 44.09 24.02 -15.46
CA ALA A 20 43.73 24.35 -16.82
C ALA A 20 44.92 24.01 -17.73
N GLU A 21 44.79 22.96 -18.52
CA GLU A 21 45.55 22.79 -19.75
C GLU A 21 44.55 22.90 -20.90
N THR A 22 44.91 23.69 -21.92
CA THR A 22 44.08 23.90 -23.11
C THR A 22 44.62 23.01 -24.21
N PRO A 23 43.92 21.94 -24.64
CA PRO A 23 44.25 21.23 -25.87
C PRO A 23 43.41 21.77 -27.02
N LYS A 24 44.14 22.08 -28.10
CA LYS A 24 43.73 22.34 -29.47
C LYS A 24 42.46 21.58 -29.92
N GLU A 25 41.54 22.31 -30.55
CA GLU A 25 40.40 21.77 -31.29
C GLU A 25 40.83 20.67 -32.27
N ALA A 26 40.25 19.49 -32.11
CA ALA A 26 40.08 18.51 -33.16
C ALA A 26 38.59 18.47 -33.50
N GLU A 27 38.25 18.60 -34.79
CA GLU A 27 36.89 18.40 -35.29
C GLU A 27 36.47 16.94 -35.05
N GLU A 28 35.70 16.71 -33.99
CA GLU A 28 34.96 15.46 -33.81
C GLU A 28 33.59 15.61 -34.48
N THR A 29 33.41 14.88 -35.57
CA THR A 29 32.10 14.56 -36.16
C THR A 29 31.19 13.98 -35.08
N SER A 30 30.22 14.78 -34.63
CA SER A 30 29.18 14.36 -33.69
C SER A 30 28.23 13.37 -34.37
N THR A 31 28.49 12.08 -34.23
CA THR A 31 27.40 11.09 -34.27
C THR A 31 26.65 11.25 -32.97
N GLU A 32 25.53 11.94 -33.03
CA GLU A 32 24.57 12.11 -31.93
C GLU A 32 24.13 10.71 -31.47
N ALA A 33 24.74 10.22 -30.39
CA ALA A 33 24.28 9.01 -29.74
C ALA A 33 22.93 9.33 -29.11
N THR A 34 21.86 8.85 -29.74
CA THR A 34 20.52 8.88 -29.15
C THR A 34 20.64 8.32 -27.72
N PRO A 35 20.20 9.04 -26.69
CA PRO A 35 20.14 8.47 -25.35
C PRO A 35 19.21 7.28 -25.43
N ILE A 36 19.77 6.08 -25.34
CA ILE A 36 18.98 4.87 -25.09
C ILE A 36 18.56 5.00 -23.64
N THR A 37 17.44 5.69 -23.40
CA THR A 37 16.72 5.58 -22.13
C THR A 37 16.46 4.08 -21.96
N PRO A 38 16.98 3.43 -20.90
CA PRO A 38 16.64 2.03 -20.68
C PRO A 38 15.13 1.96 -20.57
N GLU A 39 14.47 1.17 -21.43
CA GLU A 39 13.08 0.81 -21.19
C GLU A 39 13.00 0.31 -19.74
N SER A 40 12.18 0.95 -18.90
CA SER A 40 12.23 0.67 -17.48
C SER A 40 11.84 -0.79 -17.25
N SER A 41 12.81 -1.57 -16.77
CA SER A 41 12.65 -2.99 -16.43
C SER A 41 11.91 -3.16 -15.09
N SER A 42 11.00 -2.25 -14.77
CA SER A 42 10.28 -2.18 -13.50
C SER A 42 8.95 -2.91 -13.61
N ILE A 43 8.59 -3.64 -12.56
CA ILE A 43 7.34 -4.39 -12.49
C ILE A 43 6.18 -3.41 -12.38
N LYS A 44 5.21 -3.48 -13.30
CA LYS A 44 4.03 -2.62 -13.23
C LYS A 44 3.13 -3.07 -12.09
N VAL A 45 2.72 -2.16 -11.22
CA VAL A 45 1.87 -2.49 -10.07
C VAL A 45 0.61 -1.63 -10.07
N LEU A 46 -0.55 -2.28 -9.98
CA LEU A 46 -1.82 -1.64 -9.64
C LEU A 46 -2.15 -2.01 -8.19
N ASN A 47 -1.95 -1.06 -7.27
CA ASN A 47 -2.14 -1.25 -5.83
C ASN A 47 -3.48 -0.65 -5.40
N PHE A 48 -4.44 -1.50 -5.04
CA PHE A 48 -5.84 -1.15 -4.88
C PHE A 48 -6.31 -1.31 -3.44
N ALA A 49 -6.83 -0.21 -2.88
CA ALA A 49 -7.42 -0.15 -1.55
C ALA A 49 -8.87 -0.64 -1.55
N THR A 50 -9.20 -1.46 -0.56
CA THR A 50 -10.57 -1.87 -0.22
C THR A 50 -10.84 -1.73 1.28
N PHE A 51 -12.12 -1.82 1.64
CA PHE A 51 -12.54 -2.18 2.99
C PHE A 51 -12.78 -3.70 3.03
N HIS A 52 -12.83 -4.28 4.22
CA HIS A 52 -13.18 -5.70 4.36
C HIS A 52 -14.67 -5.91 4.08
N MET A 53 -14.97 -6.73 3.07
CA MET A 53 -16.35 -7.02 2.63
C MET A 53 -16.98 -8.18 3.40
N GLY A 54 -16.20 -8.88 4.23
CA GLY A 54 -16.67 -9.90 5.17
C GLY A 54 -16.28 -9.55 6.60
N TYR A 55 -16.21 -10.57 7.47
CA TYR A 55 -15.79 -10.38 8.86
C TYR A 55 -14.39 -9.75 8.99
N THR A 56 -14.27 -8.77 9.89
CA THR A 56 -12.98 -8.19 10.28
C THR A 56 -12.97 -7.81 11.75
N SER A 57 -11.76 -7.76 12.33
CA SER A 57 -11.49 -7.26 13.68
C SER A 57 -11.05 -5.80 13.70
N ASP A 58 -11.14 -5.10 12.56
CA ASP A 58 -10.72 -3.69 12.46
C ASP A 58 -11.55 -2.76 13.34
N ALA A 59 -10.92 -1.67 13.81
CA ALA A 59 -11.57 -0.69 14.67
C ALA A 59 -12.74 0.04 13.99
N HIS A 60 -12.72 0.13 12.66
CA HIS A 60 -13.79 0.69 11.85
C HIS A 60 -14.15 -0.27 10.73
N THR A 61 -15.43 -0.57 10.61
CA THR A 61 -15.99 -1.45 9.58
C THR A 61 -16.92 -0.67 8.67
N MET A 62 -17.18 -1.23 7.50
CA MET A 62 -18.17 -0.72 6.55
C MET A 62 -19.32 -1.72 6.48
N ASP A 63 -20.55 -1.23 6.58
CA ASP A 63 -21.71 -2.07 6.33
C ASP A 63 -21.73 -2.49 4.86
N PHE A 64 -21.66 -3.80 4.66
CA PHE A 64 -21.70 -4.45 3.35
C PHE A 64 -22.34 -5.83 3.53
N ASP A 65 -23.27 -6.16 2.65
CA ASP A 65 -23.87 -7.50 2.58
C ASP A 65 -23.24 -8.23 1.40
N GLU A 66 -22.31 -9.12 1.71
CA GLU A 66 -21.55 -9.95 0.78
C GLU A 66 -22.43 -10.95 0.00
N ASN A 67 -23.62 -11.25 0.51
CA ASN A 67 -24.59 -12.14 -0.12
C ASN A 67 -25.59 -11.39 -1.01
N ASN A 68 -25.62 -10.06 -0.95
CA ASN A 68 -26.52 -9.25 -1.77
C ASN A 68 -26.11 -9.23 -3.25
N GLU A 69 -27.00 -9.67 -4.13
CA GLU A 69 -26.73 -9.73 -5.57
C GLU A 69 -26.39 -8.36 -6.19
N LYS A 70 -26.97 -7.25 -5.71
CA LYS A 70 -26.62 -5.91 -6.23
C LYS A 70 -25.21 -5.50 -5.82
N ASN A 71 -24.77 -5.89 -4.62
CA ASN A 71 -23.41 -5.64 -4.16
C ASN A 71 -22.42 -6.48 -4.97
N LYS A 72 -22.72 -7.77 -5.21
CA LYS A 72 -21.93 -8.66 -6.08
C LYS A 72 -21.84 -8.13 -7.51
N ASP A 73 -22.95 -7.68 -8.09
CA ASP A 73 -22.97 -7.07 -9.42
C ASP A 73 -22.08 -5.81 -9.47
N SER A 74 -22.20 -4.95 -8.45
CA SER A 74 -21.42 -3.71 -8.37
C SER A 74 -19.93 -3.99 -8.24
N ILE A 75 -19.54 -4.96 -7.41
CA ILE A 75 -18.12 -5.31 -7.23
C ILE A 75 -17.55 -6.02 -8.45
N HIS A 76 -18.33 -6.86 -9.15
CA HIS A 76 -17.93 -7.47 -10.42
C HIS A 76 -17.76 -6.44 -11.55
N GLN A 77 -18.56 -5.36 -11.57
CA GLN A 77 -18.35 -4.25 -12.49
C GLN A 77 -17.00 -3.56 -12.24
N ILE A 78 -16.63 -3.38 -10.96
CA ILE A 78 -15.32 -2.83 -10.58
C ILE A 78 -14.19 -3.81 -10.94
N ALA A 79 -14.39 -5.12 -10.71
CA ALA A 79 -13.45 -6.17 -11.14
C ALA A 79 -13.17 -6.07 -12.65
N LYS A 80 -14.22 -5.88 -13.45
CA LYS A 80 -14.12 -5.70 -14.90
C LYS A 80 -13.33 -4.46 -15.29
N MET A 81 -13.60 -3.31 -14.66
CA MET A 81 -12.84 -2.07 -14.88
C MET A 81 -11.34 -2.29 -14.62
N LEU A 82 -11.01 -2.84 -13.45
CA LEU A 82 -9.63 -3.09 -13.02
C LEU A 82 -8.94 -4.18 -13.87
N SER A 83 -9.67 -5.17 -14.38
CA SER A 83 -9.13 -6.21 -15.29
C SER A 83 -8.50 -5.64 -16.58
N ALA A 84 -8.88 -4.42 -16.98
CA ALA A 84 -8.26 -3.73 -18.12
C ALA A 84 -6.77 -3.43 -17.91
N PHE A 85 -6.29 -3.47 -16.65
CA PHE A 85 -4.87 -3.47 -16.32
C PHE A 85 -4.13 -4.69 -16.86
N LYS A 86 -4.83 -5.79 -17.20
CA LYS A 86 -4.24 -7.06 -17.67
C LYS A 86 -3.17 -7.58 -16.70
N PRO A 87 -3.52 -7.79 -15.42
CA PRO A 87 -2.57 -8.37 -14.48
C PRO A 87 -2.15 -9.77 -14.92
N THR A 88 -0.96 -10.17 -14.49
CA THR A 88 -0.39 -11.51 -14.67
C THR A 88 -0.23 -12.24 -13.33
N VAL A 89 -0.26 -11.49 -12.23
CA VAL A 89 -0.24 -11.99 -10.85
C VAL A 89 -1.17 -11.15 -9.98
N ILE A 90 -1.91 -11.81 -9.09
CA ILE A 90 -2.74 -11.18 -8.06
C ILE A 90 -2.11 -11.40 -6.68
N ILE A 91 -2.10 -10.35 -5.88
CA ILE A 91 -1.59 -10.35 -4.51
C ILE A 91 -2.71 -9.91 -3.57
N VAL A 92 -2.94 -10.66 -2.50
CA VAL A 92 -4.04 -10.42 -1.56
C VAL A 92 -3.55 -10.32 -0.11
N GLU A 93 -4.36 -9.69 0.74
CA GLU A 93 -4.16 -9.65 2.19
C GLU A 93 -4.55 -10.97 2.87
N THR A 94 -3.87 -12.05 2.49
CA THR A 94 -3.97 -13.36 3.15
C THR A 94 -2.60 -13.78 3.65
N VAL A 95 -2.52 -14.39 4.83
CA VAL A 95 -1.23 -14.85 5.39
C VAL A 95 -0.65 -15.95 4.49
N PRO A 96 0.66 -15.93 4.17
CA PRO A 96 1.28 -16.87 3.24
C PRO A 96 1.07 -18.36 3.56
N GLU A 97 0.84 -18.72 4.82
CA GLU A 97 0.51 -20.07 5.26
C GLU A 97 -0.73 -20.63 4.58
N TYR A 98 -1.71 -19.78 4.24
CA TYR A 98 -2.96 -20.19 3.59
C TYR A 98 -2.89 -20.18 2.06
N ASN A 99 -1.70 -19.98 1.47
CA ASN A 99 -1.56 -19.88 0.01
C ASN A 99 -2.05 -21.11 -0.75
N GLU A 100 -1.85 -22.32 -0.22
CA GLU A 100 -2.33 -23.54 -0.86
C GLU A 100 -3.86 -23.56 -0.94
N THR A 101 -4.54 -23.21 0.17
CA THR A 101 -6.00 -23.11 0.24
C THR A 101 -6.51 -21.99 -0.67
N LEU A 102 -5.88 -20.81 -0.64
CA LEU A 102 -6.21 -19.67 -1.49
C LEU A 102 -6.14 -20.06 -2.98
N GLN A 103 -5.06 -20.70 -3.40
CA GLN A 103 -4.87 -21.11 -4.80
C GLN A 103 -5.86 -22.19 -5.23
N LYS A 104 -6.20 -23.12 -4.33
CA LYS A 104 -7.25 -24.11 -4.57
C LYS A 104 -8.61 -23.46 -4.74
N ASN A 105 -9.00 -22.56 -3.84
CA ASN A 105 -10.27 -21.84 -3.92
C ASN A 105 -10.36 -21.00 -5.20
N TYR A 106 -9.27 -20.33 -5.55
CA TYR A 106 -9.19 -19.57 -6.78
C TYR A 106 -9.33 -20.46 -8.03
N ALA A 107 -8.66 -21.62 -8.07
CA ALA A 107 -8.79 -22.57 -9.17
C ALA A 107 -10.24 -23.08 -9.31
N THR A 108 -10.91 -23.40 -8.20
CA THR A 108 -12.34 -23.77 -8.19
C THR A 108 -13.20 -22.66 -8.80
N TYR A 109 -12.96 -21.41 -8.40
CA TYR A 109 -13.71 -20.26 -8.93
C TYR A 109 -13.47 -20.04 -10.43
N LEU A 110 -12.24 -20.26 -10.92
CA LEU A 110 -11.93 -20.15 -12.34
C LEU A 110 -12.69 -21.18 -13.20
N GLU A 111 -12.92 -22.38 -12.66
CA GLU A 111 -13.65 -23.46 -13.35
C GLU A 111 -15.18 -23.29 -13.26
N ALA A 112 -15.66 -22.81 -12.12
CA ALA A 112 -17.08 -22.66 -11.79
C ALA A 112 -17.33 -21.30 -11.10
N PRO A 113 -17.46 -20.19 -11.85
CA PRO A 113 -17.62 -18.84 -11.28
C PRO A 113 -18.92 -18.65 -10.48
N GLU A 114 -19.89 -19.54 -10.64
CA GLU A 114 -21.10 -19.66 -9.83
C GLU A 114 -20.88 -20.32 -8.44
N THR A 115 -19.64 -20.67 -8.10
CA THR A 115 -19.28 -21.20 -6.78
C THR A 115 -19.61 -20.18 -5.68
N ASN A 116 -20.44 -20.58 -4.72
CA ASN A 116 -20.68 -19.81 -3.51
C ASN A 116 -19.69 -20.23 -2.44
N PHE A 117 -18.89 -19.26 -1.97
CA PHE A 117 -18.13 -19.40 -0.73
C PHE A 117 -19.06 -19.06 0.45
N GLU A 118 -18.85 -19.70 1.60
CA GLU A 118 -19.73 -19.54 2.78
C GLU A 118 -19.64 -18.14 3.37
N GLU A 119 -18.43 -17.59 3.46
CA GLU A 119 -18.14 -16.26 3.99
C GLU A 119 -17.23 -15.50 2.99
N PRO A 120 -17.74 -15.11 1.80
CA PRO A 120 -16.93 -14.46 0.79
C PRO A 120 -16.52 -13.06 1.26
N ASN A 121 -15.26 -12.71 1.04
CA ASN A 121 -14.77 -11.35 1.28
C ASN A 121 -14.26 -10.73 -0.04
N GLU A 122 -13.58 -9.60 0.03
CA GLU A 122 -13.04 -8.89 -1.12
C GLU A 122 -12.12 -9.74 -2.01
N VAL A 123 -11.48 -10.78 -1.46
CA VAL A 123 -10.67 -11.74 -2.22
C VAL A 123 -11.55 -12.54 -3.19
N GLU A 124 -12.60 -13.17 -2.70
CA GLU A 124 -13.52 -13.94 -3.54
C GLU A 124 -14.38 -13.03 -4.43
N LEU A 125 -14.84 -11.89 -3.91
CA LEU A 125 -15.77 -11.00 -4.60
C LEU A 125 -15.10 -10.13 -5.67
N LEU A 126 -13.87 -9.66 -5.43
CA LEU A 126 -13.16 -8.75 -6.35
C LEU A 126 -11.95 -9.42 -7.00
N ALA A 127 -11.04 -9.97 -6.20
CA ALA A 127 -9.76 -10.46 -6.71
C ALA A 127 -9.94 -11.67 -7.64
N PHE A 128 -10.80 -12.62 -7.25
CA PHE A 128 -11.05 -13.82 -8.05
C PHE A 128 -11.75 -13.48 -9.37
N GLU A 129 -12.79 -12.64 -9.34
CA GLU A 129 -13.50 -12.22 -10.56
C GLU A 129 -12.58 -11.46 -11.50
N LEU A 130 -11.80 -10.51 -10.99
CA LEU A 130 -10.82 -9.77 -11.77
C LEU A 130 -9.81 -10.70 -12.43
N GLY A 131 -9.32 -11.68 -11.66
CA GLY A 131 -8.39 -12.69 -12.14
C GLY A 131 -8.98 -13.57 -13.23
N ARG A 132 -10.23 -14.00 -13.08
CA ARG A 132 -10.97 -14.75 -14.10
C ARG A 132 -11.13 -13.94 -15.39
N LEU A 133 -11.54 -12.69 -15.29
CA LEU A 133 -11.72 -11.79 -16.43
C LEU A 133 -10.41 -11.51 -17.17
N ALA A 134 -9.29 -11.39 -16.45
CA ALA A 134 -7.97 -11.14 -17.01
C ALA A 134 -7.20 -12.43 -17.41
N GLY A 135 -7.71 -13.62 -17.07
CA GLY A 135 -7.03 -14.89 -17.31
C GLY A 135 -5.79 -15.13 -16.43
N VAL A 136 -5.75 -14.52 -15.25
CA VAL A 136 -4.64 -14.64 -14.29
C VAL A 136 -4.66 -16.03 -13.66
N LYS A 137 -3.52 -16.73 -13.63
CA LYS A 137 -3.42 -18.06 -13.01
C LYS A 137 -2.73 -18.06 -11.65
N ARG A 138 -2.08 -16.95 -11.30
CA ARG A 138 -1.19 -16.85 -10.14
C ARG A 138 -1.78 -15.90 -9.11
N ILE A 139 -2.02 -16.41 -7.91
CA ILE A 139 -2.48 -15.65 -6.76
C ILE A 139 -1.65 -15.98 -5.53
N TYR A 140 -1.28 -14.97 -4.75
CA TYR A 140 -0.50 -15.12 -3.52
C TYR A 140 -0.97 -14.18 -2.42
N GLY A 141 -1.16 -14.73 -1.24
CA GLY A 141 -1.25 -14.00 0.02
C GLY A 141 0.13 -13.57 0.52
N VAL A 142 0.22 -12.31 0.96
CA VAL A 142 1.45 -11.70 1.50
C VAL A 142 1.25 -11.07 2.89
N ASP A 143 0.08 -11.20 3.50
CA ASP A 143 -0.24 -10.56 4.78
C ASP A 143 0.67 -11.04 5.91
N HIS A 144 0.72 -10.26 6.98
CA HIS A 144 1.35 -10.59 8.23
C HIS A 144 0.51 -10.02 9.37
N LYS A 145 0.12 -10.86 10.33
CA LYS A 145 -0.66 -10.42 11.50
C LYS A 145 0.26 -10.03 12.65
N MET A 146 -0.06 -8.93 13.31
CA MET A 146 0.59 -8.42 14.51
C MET A 146 -0.46 -7.74 15.38
N GLU A 147 -0.28 -7.83 16.69
CA GLU A 147 -1.08 -7.07 17.65
C GLU A 147 -0.91 -5.58 17.44
N TYR A 148 -2.02 -4.85 17.55
CA TYR A 148 -2.07 -3.40 17.44
C TYR A 148 -3.15 -2.84 18.36
N ASN A 149 -2.79 -1.88 19.20
CA ASN A 149 -3.69 -1.22 20.12
C ASN A 149 -4.34 0.01 19.47
N TYR A 150 -5.51 -0.21 18.86
CA TYR A 150 -6.32 0.86 18.28
C TYR A 150 -6.83 1.87 19.32
N ALA A 151 -6.83 1.53 20.61
CA ALA A 151 -7.39 2.34 21.68
C ALA A 151 -6.34 3.17 22.45
N ILE A 152 -5.04 3.09 22.09
CA ILE A 152 -3.93 3.68 22.87
C ILE A 152 -4.17 5.16 23.24
N GLY A 153 -4.69 5.96 22.31
CA GLY A 153 -4.96 7.39 22.55
C GLY A 153 -6.12 7.68 23.51
N SER A 154 -7.01 6.71 23.73
CA SER A 154 -8.14 6.81 24.66
C SER A 154 -7.89 6.09 25.99
N GLU A 155 -6.93 5.16 26.04
CA GLU A 155 -6.61 4.38 27.24
C GLU A 155 -5.71 5.13 28.23
N ILE A 156 -4.99 6.14 27.76
CA ILE A 156 -4.07 6.93 28.59
C ILE A 156 -4.59 8.35 28.82
N THR A 157 -4.16 8.96 29.93
CA THR A 157 -4.28 10.41 30.08
C THR A 157 -3.18 11.06 29.24
N ASN A 158 -3.55 11.53 28.04
CA ASN A 158 -2.60 12.12 27.11
C ASN A 158 -2.07 13.47 27.64
N ALA A 159 -0.78 13.51 27.98
CA ALA A 159 -0.07 14.66 28.52
C ALA A 159 0.76 15.42 27.47
N ILE A 160 0.81 14.93 26.22
CA ILE A 160 1.58 15.54 25.13
C ILE A 160 0.73 16.62 24.43
N ASP A 161 -0.21 16.22 23.56
CA ASP A 161 -1.12 17.16 22.91
C ASP A 161 -2.47 16.50 22.61
N SER A 162 -3.32 16.46 23.65
CA SER A 162 -4.68 15.95 23.53
C SER A 162 -5.57 16.82 22.65
N VAL A 163 -5.28 18.12 22.48
CA VAL A 163 -6.12 19.02 21.67
C VAL A 163 -5.99 18.65 20.21
N THR A 164 -4.76 18.52 19.71
CA THR A 164 -4.50 18.14 18.32
C THR A 164 -5.04 16.74 18.01
N TYR A 165 -4.73 15.75 18.86
CA TYR A 165 -5.22 14.38 18.67
C TYR A 165 -6.76 14.30 18.69
N ASN A 166 -7.42 14.92 19.68
CA ASN A 166 -8.87 14.86 19.79
C ASN A 166 -9.59 15.62 18.67
N ALA A 167 -9.02 16.73 18.19
CA ALA A 167 -9.57 17.45 17.04
C ALA A 167 -9.57 16.57 15.79
N PHE A 168 -8.45 15.87 15.53
CA PHE A 168 -8.35 14.93 14.43
C PHE A 168 -9.37 13.79 14.58
N MET A 169 -9.42 13.12 15.74
CA MET A 169 -10.33 11.99 15.95
C MET A 169 -11.81 12.38 15.84
N LYS A 170 -12.15 13.64 16.15
CA LYS A 170 -13.52 14.16 16.00
C LYS A 170 -13.92 14.32 14.52
N ASN A 171 -12.99 14.71 13.65
CA ASN A 171 -13.26 14.84 12.22
C ASN A 171 -12.00 14.55 11.37
N PRO A 172 -11.66 13.27 11.15
CA PRO A 172 -10.45 12.90 10.42
C PRO A 172 -10.42 13.44 8.98
N PHE A 173 -11.60 13.66 8.39
CA PHE A 173 -11.74 14.09 7.00
C PHE A 173 -11.71 15.61 6.81
N GLU A 174 -11.52 16.41 7.86
CA GLU A 174 -11.48 17.87 7.78
C GLU A 174 -10.41 18.37 6.79
N SER A 175 -9.25 17.72 6.77
CA SER A 175 -8.14 18.04 5.86
C SER A 175 -8.35 17.58 4.42
N VAL A 176 -9.38 16.78 4.15
CA VAL A 176 -9.66 16.12 2.88
C VAL A 176 -11.14 16.25 2.48
N PRO A 177 -11.65 17.48 2.32
CA PRO A 177 -13.07 17.71 2.06
C PRO A 177 -13.56 16.96 0.81
N GLY A 178 -14.75 16.36 0.91
CA GLY A 178 -15.38 15.57 -0.15
C GLY A 178 -14.81 14.15 -0.31
N GLN A 179 -13.90 13.71 0.55
CA GLN A 179 -13.32 12.36 0.50
C GLN A 179 -13.77 11.45 1.65
N ASN A 180 -14.80 11.85 2.41
CA ASN A 180 -15.30 11.04 3.52
C ASN A 180 -15.85 9.70 2.99
N ILE A 181 -15.16 8.60 3.32
CA ILE A 181 -15.54 7.24 2.88
C ILE A 181 -16.78 6.71 3.59
N PHE A 182 -17.17 7.33 4.72
CA PHE A 182 -18.35 7.00 5.52
C PHE A 182 -19.56 7.90 5.21
N GLU A 183 -19.49 8.74 4.16
CA GLU A 183 -20.64 9.55 3.75
C GLU A 183 -21.82 8.65 3.38
N GLU A 184 -23.02 8.97 3.88
CA GLU A 184 -24.21 8.19 3.60
C GLU A 184 -24.67 8.33 2.15
N GLY A 185 -25.18 7.25 1.57
CA GLY A 185 -25.81 7.28 0.25
C GLY A 185 -24.85 7.27 -0.95
N ILE A 186 -23.53 7.30 -0.73
CA ILE A 186 -22.56 7.15 -1.82
C ILE A 186 -22.51 5.69 -2.31
N SER A 187 -22.28 5.52 -3.61
CA SER A 187 -22.21 4.20 -4.25
C SER A 187 -20.96 3.41 -3.82
N LEU A 188 -20.96 2.08 -4.00
CA LEU A 188 -19.79 1.24 -3.78
C LEU A 188 -18.58 1.72 -4.61
N TYR A 189 -18.83 2.11 -5.86
CA TYR A 189 -17.82 2.71 -6.73
C TYR A 189 -17.21 3.96 -6.10
N GLU A 190 -18.04 4.90 -5.65
CA GLU A 190 -17.58 6.16 -5.05
C GLU A 190 -16.78 5.91 -3.76
N LYS A 191 -17.20 4.95 -2.93
CA LYS A 191 -16.44 4.53 -1.74
C LYS A 191 -15.03 4.08 -2.11
N LEU A 192 -14.94 3.14 -3.05
CA LEU A 192 -13.64 2.59 -3.48
C LEU A 192 -12.79 3.62 -4.21
N ALA A 193 -13.39 4.53 -4.98
CA ALA A 193 -12.71 5.66 -5.59
C ALA A 193 -12.10 6.58 -4.53
N ARG A 194 -12.86 6.96 -3.49
CA ARG A 194 -12.35 7.77 -2.36
C ARG A 194 -11.25 7.05 -1.60
N MET A 195 -11.40 5.75 -1.31
CA MET A 195 -10.37 4.96 -0.63
C MET A 195 -9.03 4.89 -1.39
N ASN A 196 -9.08 4.93 -2.72
CA ASN A 196 -7.90 4.94 -3.58
C ASN A 196 -7.40 6.36 -3.90
N HIS A 197 -8.09 7.40 -3.44
CA HIS A 197 -7.67 8.78 -3.67
C HIS A 197 -6.38 9.07 -2.87
N PRO A 198 -5.35 9.71 -3.48
CA PRO A 198 -4.06 9.95 -2.81
C PRO A 198 -4.19 10.61 -1.44
N LYS A 199 -5.10 11.60 -1.32
CA LYS A 199 -5.41 12.27 -0.05
C LYS A 199 -5.91 11.32 1.06
N ILE A 200 -6.70 10.30 0.73
CA ILE A 200 -7.17 9.33 1.73
C ILE A 200 -6.06 8.40 2.14
N LEU A 201 -5.29 7.90 1.17
CA LEU A 201 -4.13 7.08 1.46
C LEU A 201 -3.08 7.85 2.31
N ASP A 202 -2.88 9.15 2.06
CA ASP A 202 -2.05 10.02 2.92
C ASP A 202 -2.66 10.15 4.32
N LEU A 203 -3.97 10.40 4.41
CA LEU A 203 -4.69 10.52 5.68
C LEU A 203 -4.56 9.25 6.54
N LEU A 204 -4.58 8.07 5.94
CA LEU A 204 -4.43 6.79 6.65
C LEU A 204 -3.03 6.64 7.27
N ILE A 205 -1.99 7.14 6.59
CA ILE A 205 -0.64 7.22 7.17
C ILE A 205 -0.61 8.26 8.28
N THR A 206 -1.19 9.45 8.07
CA THR A 206 -1.25 10.52 9.08
C THR A 206 -1.98 10.07 10.35
N ALA A 207 -3.08 9.32 10.23
CA ALA A 207 -3.80 8.78 11.37
C ALA A 207 -2.93 7.84 12.21
N ASN A 208 -2.19 6.94 11.56
CA ASN A 208 -1.33 5.98 12.25
C ASN A 208 -0.02 6.61 12.76
N ALA A 209 0.65 7.41 11.96
CA ALA A 209 1.99 7.91 12.25
C ALA A 209 1.93 9.25 12.97
N ASP A 210 1.50 10.29 12.25
CA ASP A 210 1.62 11.67 12.69
C ASP A 210 0.75 11.92 13.92
N MET A 211 -0.51 11.49 13.90
CA MET A 211 -1.47 11.76 14.98
C MET A 211 -1.11 11.01 16.27
N LEU A 212 -0.58 9.79 16.16
CA LEU A 212 -0.12 9.05 17.33
C LEU A 212 1.15 9.63 17.96
N THR A 213 1.92 10.46 17.27
CA THR A 213 3.05 11.17 17.91
C THR A 213 2.61 12.21 18.94
N TYR A 214 1.33 12.64 18.91
CA TYR A 214 0.73 13.51 19.91
C TYR A 214 0.17 12.77 21.13
N VAL A 215 0.33 11.44 21.19
CA VAL A 215 -0.22 10.58 22.25
C VAL A 215 0.91 10.04 23.13
N GLY A 216 0.93 10.46 24.39
CA GLY A 216 1.83 9.89 25.38
C GLY A 216 1.60 10.41 26.80
N THR A 217 2.21 9.74 27.78
CA THR A 217 2.42 10.31 29.12
C THR A 217 3.50 11.40 29.08
N GLU A 218 3.71 12.15 30.18
CA GLU A 218 4.57 13.36 30.20
C GLU A 218 5.96 13.16 29.55
N ASN A 219 6.54 11.97 29.70
CA ASN A 219 7.83 11.60 29.11
C ASN A 219 7.73 10.30 28.27
N GLY A 220 6.52 9.91 27.87
CA GLY A 220 6.22 8.66 27.20
C GLY A 220 6.16 8.80 25.67
N PHE A 221 6.31 7.67 25.00
CA PHE A 221 6.26 7.55 23.54
C PHE A 221 5.17 6.56 23.10
N GLU A 222 4.14 6.34 23.94
CA GLU A 222 3.19 5.24 23.79
C GLU A 222 2.52 5.21 22.41
N GLY A 223 2.08 6.36 21.90
CA GLY A 223 1.51 6.43 20.56
C GLY A 223 2.55 6.21 19.46
N ALA A 224 3.75 6.77 19.58
CA ALA A 224 4.82 6.56 18.60
C ALA A 224 5.29 5.09 18.54
N ASP A 225 5.38 4.43 19.69
CA ASP A 225 5.71 3.01 19.80
C ASP A 225 4.60 2.13 19.20
N GLU A 226 3.33 2.50 19.40
CA GLU A 226 2.20 1.82 18.78
C GLU A 226 2.24 2.00 17.25
N ALA A 227 2.40 3.23 16.77
CA ALA A 227 2.53 3.55 15.35
C ALA A 227 3.65 2.74 14.68
N ALA A 228 4.78 2.55 15.36
CA ALA A 228 5.93 1.79 14.88
C ALA A 228 5.60 0.30 14.65
N LYS A 229 4.71 -0.31 15.45
CA LYS A 229 4.25 -1.69 15.22
C LYS A 229 3.53 -1.83 13.88
N TYR A 230 2.73 -0.83 13.50
CA TYR A 230 2.04 -0.84 12.21
C TYR A 230 3.00 -0.70 11.04
N TYR A 231 4.02 0.15 11.16
CA TYR A 231 5.13 0.19 10.20
C TYR A 231 5.83 -1.17 10.09
N GLN A 232 6.12 -1.81 11.22
CA GLN A 232 6.73 -3.14 11.23
C GLN A 232 5.86 -4.19 10.54
N ARG A 233 4.54 -4.20 10.79
CA ARG A 233 3.58 -5.08 10.11
C ARG A 233 3.65 -4.88 8.59
N ASN A 234 3.54 -3.64 8.13
CA ASN A 234 3.56 -3.31 6.70
C ASN A 234 4.92 -3.60 6.02
N LEU A 235 6.04 -3.42 6.73
CA LEU A 235 7.36 -3.83 6.23
C LEU A 235 7.47 -5.35 6.07
N ARG A 236 6.84 -6.13 6.96
CA ARG A 236 6.79 -7.59 6.84
C ARG A 236 5.93 -8.03 5.64
N ILE A 237 4.77 -7.39 5.44
CA ILE A 237 3.93 -7.60 4.24
C ILE A 237 4.74 -7.30 2.96
N TYR A 238 5.42 -6.16 2.93
CA TYR A 238 6.25 -5.80 1.78
C TYR A 238 7.45 -6.75 1.57
N SER A 239 8.05 -7.25 2.65
CA SER A 239 9.06 -8.32 2.59
C SER A 239 8.50 -9.61 2.01
N ASN A 240 7.27 -10.00 2.37
CA ASN A 240 6.61 -11.18 1.80
C ASN A 240 6.37 -11.01 0.30
N LEU A 241 5.88 -9.85 -0.14
CA LEU A 241 5.78 -9.51 -1.57
C LEU A 241 7.14 -9.66 -2.27
N ASN A 242 8.20 -9.11 -1.68
CA ASN A 242 9.54 -9.14 -2.28
C ASN A 242 10.17 -10.54 -2.36
N ARG A 243 9.65 -11.53 -1.62
CA ARG A 243 10.08 -12.93 -1.70
C ARG A 243 9.45 -13.69 -2.87
N LEU A 244 8.40 -13.14 -3.48
CA LEU A 244 7.79 -13.73 -4.65
C LEU A 244 8.72 -13.62 -5.86
N LYS A 245 8.74 -14.67 -6.68
CA LYS A 245 9.47 -14.69 -7.95
C LYS A 245 8.66 -13.92 -9.00
N LEU A 246 8.97 -12.65 -9.14
CA LEU A 246 8.39 -11.73 -10.11
C LEU A 246 9.51 -11.15 -10.97
N ASP A 247 9.24 -10.94 -12.25
CA ASP A 247 10.18 -10.30 -13.19
C ASP A 247 9.54 -9.08 -13.86
N SER A 248 10.33 -8.35 -14.64
CA SER A 248 9.94 -7.08 -15.26
C SER A 248 8.80 -7.18 -16.28
N THR A 249 8.45 -8.39 -16.72
CA THR A 249 7.31 -8.62 -17.64
C THR A 249 5.98 -8.70 -16.90
N GLU A 250 6.03 -8.86 -15.57
CA GLU A 250 4.85 -9.03 -14.74
C GLU A 250 4.08 -7.72 -14.55
N ARG A 251 2.75 -7.86 -14.47
CA ARG A 251 1.78 -6.82 -14.12
C ARG A 251 1.06 -7.28 -12.86
N VAL A 252 1.40 -6.68 -11.74
CA VAL A 252 0.96 -7.13 -10.41
C VAL A 252 -0.26 -6.33 -9.99
N PHE A 253 -1.38 -7.01 -9.76
CA PHE A 253 -2.52 -6.41 -9.07
C PHE A 253 -2.44 -6.76 -7.59
N ILE A 254 -2.55 -5.76 -6.72
CA ILE A 254 -2.55 -5.92 -5.26
C ILE A 254 -3.88 -5.40 -4.74
N ILE A 255 -4.52 -6.18 -3.88
CA ILE A 255 -5.73 -5.79 -3.15
C ILE A 255 -5.50 -6.00 -1.65
N SER A 256 -5.74 -4.94 -0.88
CA SER A 256 -5.61 -4.97 0.58
C SER A 256 -6.43 -3.87 1.23
N GLY A 257 -6.57 -3.94 2.56
CA GLY A 257 -7.13 -2.85 3.35
C GLY A 257 -6.49 -1.50 3.00
N GLY A 258 -7.27 -0.42 3.07
CA GLY A 258 -6.81 0.91 2.65
C GLY A 258 -5.52 1.37 3.34
N SER A 259 -5.35 1.04 4.62
CA SER A 259 -4.13 1.38 5.36
C SER A 259 -2.92 0.63 4.81
N HIS A 260 -3.01 -0.69 4.60
CA HIS A 260 -1.94 -1.49 3.99
C HIS A 260 -1.58 -0.99 2.59
N THR A 261 -2.59 -0.65 1.80
CA THR A 261 -2.43 -0.05 0.47
C THR A 261 -1.61 1.25 0.55
N ALA A 262 -1.91 2.13 1.51
CA ALA A 262 -1.19 3.39 1.70
C ALA A 262 0.30 3.18 2.03
N PHE A 263 0.62 2.27 2.95
CA PHE A 263 2.01 1.95 3.29
C PHE A 263 2.76 1.31 2.12
N LEU A 264 2.14 0.35 1.42
CA LEU A 264 2.72 -0.27 0.24
C LEU A 264 3.00 0.74 -0.87
N ARG A 265 2.09 1.71 -1.09
CA ARG A 265 2.30 2.84 -2.02
C ARG A 265 3.58 3.61 -1.66
N GLU A 266 3.79 3.97 -0.39
CA GLU A 266 4.99 4.70 0.03
C GLU A 266 6.28 3.89 -0.07
N PHE A 267 6.21 2.58 0.09
CA PHE A 267 7.38 1.72 -0.08
C PHE A 267 7.74 1.55 -1.56
N MET A 268 6.75 1.22 -2.40
CA MET A 268 6.96 0.97 -3.82
C MET A 268 7.36 2.21 -4.60
N ARG A 269 6.81 3.39 -4.30
CA ARG A 269 7.16 4.66 -4.99
C ARG A 269 8.66 4.99 -4.91
N ARG A 270 9.36 4.47 -3.91
CA ARG A 270 10.80 4.71 -3.69
C ARG A 270 11.67 3.52 -4.10
N ASP A 271 11.07 2.42 -4.54
CA ASP A 271 11.78 1.22 -4.97
C ASP A 271 11.77 1.13 -6.50
N ALA A 272 12.94 1.27 -7.13
CA ALA A 272 13.10 1.20 -8.58
C ALA A 272 12.68 -0.16 -9.19
N LYS A 273 12.49 -1.20 -8.36
CA LYS A 273 11.93 -2.49 -8.80
C LYS A 273 10.47 -2.37 -9.29
N TYR A 274 9.71 -1.43 -8.73
CA TYR A 274 8.28 -1.30 -8.99
C TYR A 274 7.97 0.02 -9.68
N ASP A 275 7.01 -0.03 -10.60
CA ASP A 275 6.41 1.15 -11.20
C ASP A 275 4.91 1.11 -10.94
N MET A 276 4.48 1.99 -10.04
CA MET A 276 3.09 2.08 -9.63
C MET A 276 2.28 2.82 -10.67
N VAL A 277 1.25 2.15 -11.17
CA VAL A 277 0.29 2.73 -12.11
C VAL A 277 -0.84 3.39 -11.32
N ASP A 278 -1.35 4.50 -11.84
CA ASP A 278 -2.47 5.21 -11.24
C ASP A 278 -3.76 4.36 -11.32
N THR A 279 -4.38 4.12 -10.17
CA THR A 279 -5.64 3.38 -10.06
C THR A 279 -6.75 3.99 -10.91
N PHE A 280 -6.79 5.32 -11.04
CA PHE A 280 -7.81 6.03 -11.81
C PHE A 280 -7.64 5.88 -13.33
N GLU A 281 -6.52 5.30 -13.81
CA GLU A 281 -6.41 4.88 -15.21
C GLU A 281 -7.32 3.67 -15.52
N TYR A 282 -7.75 2.92 -14.50
CA TYR A 282 -8.53 1.70 -14.66
C TYR A 282 -9.89 1.74 -13.96
N LEU A 283 -10.02 2.43 -12.84
CA LEU A 283 -11.30 2.67 -12.16
C LEU A 283 -12.05 3.82 -12.85
N LYS A 284 -12.84 3.50 -13.88
CA LYS A 284 -13.52 4.47 -14.77
C LYS A 284 -15.04 4.41 -14.70
#